data_AF-A0A3M1XFE3-F1
#
_entry.id   AF-A0A3M1XFE3-F1
#
_cell.length_a   1.000
_cell.length_b   1.000
_cell.length_c   1.000
_cell.angle_alpha   90.00
_cell.angle_beta   90.00
_cell.angle_gamma   90.00
#
_symmetry.space_group_name_H-M   'P 1'
#
loop_
_entity.id
_entity.type
_entity.pdbx_description
1 polymer ?
#
loop_
_entity_poly.entity_id
_entity_poly.type
_entity_poly.pdbx_seq_one_letter_code
_entity_poly.pdbx_strand_id
1 'polypeptide(L)'
;MRIKSLLLAFAFLPALLGAQPVSFEVDYSQPGQAFPHYWSSTGFSPADLLDYPDMAMTLNYLQAAHGEAIRYNRPHYLLDHVGVSGFATPRQA
;
A
#
# COMPACT_ATOMS: atom_id res chain seq x y z
N MET A 1 46.99 -28.22 -28.97
CA MET A 1 45.58 -28.16 -29.41
C MET A 1 44.79 -29.16 -28.57
N ARG A 2 43.68 -28.87 -27.92
CA ARG A 2 42.92 -27.64 -27.70
C ARG A 2 41.92 -28.04 -26.60
N ILE A 3 41.96 -27.34 -25.46
CA ILE A 3 40.80 -26.85 -24.70
C ILE A 3 39.54 -27.75 -24.83
N LYS A 4 39.36 -28.75 -23.96
CA LYS A 4 38.05 -29.43 -23.82
C LYS A 4 37.65 -29.80 -22.38
N SER A 5 38.58 -29.88 -21.43
CA SER A 5 38.23 -30.42 -20.10
C SER A 5 37.85 -29.39 -19.03
N LEU A 6 37.81 -28.09 -19.35
CA LEU A 6 37.54 -27.04 -18.35
C LEU A 6 36.14 -26.40 -18.44
N LEU A 7 35.31 -26.81 -19.40
CA LEU A 7 33.98 -26.22 -19.63
C LEU A 7 32.83 -27.00 -18.98
N LEU A 8 33.08 -28.23 -18.50
CA LEU A 8 32.02 -29.07 -17.93
C LEU A 8 31.80 -28.89 -16.42
N ALA A 9 32.67 -28.15 -15.73
CA ALA A 9 32.53 -27.91 -14.29
C ALA A 9 31.66 -26.67 -13.95
N PHE A 10 31.35 -25.83 -14.94
CA PHE A 10 30.60 -24.57 -14.71
C PHE A 10 29.11 -24.65 -15.07
N ALA A 11 28.66 -25.70 -15.76
CA ALA A 11 27.28 -25.83 -16.19
C ALA A 11 26.29 -26.26 -15.08
N PHE A 12 26.79 -26.61 -13.88
CA PHE A 12 25.97 -27.07 -12.75
C PHE A 12 26.06 -26.20 -11.50
N LEU A 13 26.70 -25.02 -11.57
CA LEU A 13 26.78 -24.14 -10.40
C LEU A 13 25.50 -23.34 -10.07
N PRO A 14 24.52 -23.07 -10.96
CA PRO A 14 23.37 -22.29 -10.55
C PRO A 14 22.32 -23.11 -9.77
N ALA A 15 22.43 -24.44 -9.72
CA ALA A 15 21.46 -25.30 -9.03
C ALA A 15 21.68 -25.42 -7.50
N LEU A 16 22.88 -25.07 -7.01
CA LEU A 16 23.25 -25.18 -5.59
C LEU A 16 22.90 -23.94 -4.75
N LEU A 17 22.44 -22.87 -5.39
CA LEU A 17 21.92 -21.65 -4.75
C LEU A 17 20.38 -21.63 -4.73
N GLY A 18 19.74 -22.80 -4.81
CA GLY A 18 18.31 -22.92 -4.57
C GLY A 18 17.96 -22.36 -3.19
N ALA A 19 17.03 -21.41 -3.14
CA ALA A 19 16.57 -20.82 -1.89
C ALA A 19 16.15 -21.94 -0.93
N GLN A 20 16.85 -22.05 0.20
CA GLN A 20 16.46 -23.00 1.23
C GLN A 20 15.08 -22.60 1.76
N PRO A 21 14.14 -23.54 1.88
CA PRO A 21 12.81 -23.23 2.41
C PRO A 21 12.96 -22.72 3.86
N VAL A 22 12.41 -21.55 4.13
CA VAL A 22 12.34 -20.97 5.48
C VAL A 22 11.05 -21.46 6.13
N SER A 23 11.16 -22.13 7.27
CA SER A 23 10.00 -22.51 8.09
C SER A 23 9.73 -21.45 9.16
N PHE A 24 8.46 -21.13 9.38
CA PHE A 24 7.99 -20.24 10.43
C PHE A 24 7.06 -21.00 11.35
N GLU A 25 7.27 -20.88 12.66
CA GLU A 25 6.38 -21.42 13.69
C GLU A 25 5.91 -20.27 14.58
N VAL A 26 4.64 -20.28 14.96
CA VAL A 26 4.02 -19.29 15.84
C VAL A 26 3.48 -20.01 17.06
N ASP A 27 4.02 -19.69 18.24
CA ASP A 27 3.56 -20.22 19.52
C ASP A 27 2.46 -19.32 20.11
N TYR A 28 1.25 -19.89 20.26
CA TYR A 28 0.10 -19.21 20.86
C TYR A 28 -0.09 -19.55 22.34
N SER A 29 0.82 -20.32 22.96
CA SER A 29 0.74 -20.70 24.38
C SER A 29 1.07 -19.56 25.34
N GLN A 30 1.74 -18.52 24.85
CA GLN A 30 2.14 -17.33 25.60
C GLN A 30 1.30 -16.11 25.19
N PRO A 31 0.97 -15.21 26.13
CA PRO A 31 0.31 -13.95 25.78
C PRO A 31 1.26 -13.09 24.93
N GLY A 32 0.74 -12.61 23.80
CA GLY A 32 1.44 -11.63 22.95
C GLY A 32 1.47 -10.23 23.57
N GLN A 33 2.15 -9.31 22.88
CA GLN A 33 2.11 -7.88 23.19
C GLN A 33 1.01 -7.19 22.40
N ALA A 34 0.49 -6.07 22.93
CA ALA A 34 -0.43 -5.23 22.18
C ALA A 34 0.26 -4.71 20.92
N PHE A 35 -0.34 -4.97 19.75
CA PHE A 35 0.16 -4.49 18.46
C PHE A 35 -0.87 -3.55 17.84
N PRO A 36 -0.73 -2.22 18.01
CA PRO A 36 -1.72 -1.28 17.52
C PRO A 36 -1.70 -1.21 15.99
N HIS A 37 -2.88 -1.08 15.37
CA HIS A 37 -3.03 -0.86 13.94
C HIS A 37 -2.68 0.58 13.56
N TYR A 38 -1.38 0.91 13.52
CA TYR A 38 -0.88 2.26 13.26
C TYR A 38 -0.94 2.68 11.78
N TRP A 39 -1.29 1.75 10.87
CA TRP A 39 -1.32 1.97 9.41
C TRP A 39 -2.74 2.24 8.88
N SER A 40 -3.71 2.56 9.75
CA SER A 40 -5.13 2.71 9.41
C SER A 40 -5.45 4.03 8.66
N SER A 41 -4.66 4.41 7.67
CA SER A 41 -4.81 5.66 6.92
C SER A 41 -4.52 5.50 5.43
N THR A 42 -5.24 6.28 4.61
CA THR A 42 -4.97 6.47 3.17
C THR A 42 -5.17 7.94 2.77
N GLY A 43 -4.98 8.29 1.49
CA GLY A 43 -5.15 9.64 0.99
C GLY A 43 -5.22 9.72 -0.53
N PHE A 44 -5.65 10.88 -1.03
CA PHE A 44 -5.81 11.15 -2.47
C PHE A 44 -5.67 12.65 -2.75
N SER A 45 -5.50 12.99 -4.02
CA SER A 45 -5.41 14.36 -4.52
C SER A 45 -5.96 14.43 -5.94
N PRO A 46 -6.73 15.49 -6.30
CA PRO A 46 -7.19 16.59 -5.45
C PRO A 46 -8.44 16.24 -4.63
N ALA A 47 -8.87 17.14 -3.72
CA ALA A 47 -10.12 17.02 -2.98
C ALA A 47 -11.36 17.02 -3.90
N ASP A 48 -11.26 17.61 -5.09
CA ASP A 48 -12.33 17.67 -6.10
C ASP A 48 -12.84 16.28 -6.50
N LEU A 49 -12.02 15.24 -6.32
CA LEU A 49 -12.46 13.85 -6.50
C LEU A 49 -13.68 13.51 -5.64
N LEU A 50 -13.87 14.16 -4.48
CA LEU A 50 -15.03 13.97 -3.61
C LEU A 50 -16.36 14.31 -4.29
N ASP A 51 -16.35 15.18 -5.31
CA ASP A 51 -17.55 15.57 -6.05
C ASP A 51 -17.93 14.56 -7.14
N TYR A 52 -17.00 13.66 -7.51
CA TYR A 52 -17.23 12.65 -8.53
C TYR A 52 -18.08 11.52 -7.96
N PRO A 53 -19.11 11.05 -8.70
CA PRO A 53 -19.99 9.99 -8.22
C PRO A 53 -19.23 8.69 -7.89
N ASP A 54 -18.15 8.41 -8.61
CA ASP A 54 -17.32 7.21 -8.41
C ASP A 54 -16.55 7.24 -7.07
N MET A 55 -16.29 8.42 -6.52
CA MET A 55 -15.57 8.55 -5.26
C MET A 55 -16.43 8.12 -4.07
N ALA A 56 -17.75 8.30 -4.13
CA ALA A 56 -18.67 7.78 -3.13
C ALA A 56 -18.58 6.25 -3.03
N MET A 57 -18.55 5.56 -4.17
CA MET A 57 -18.36 4.11 -4.22
C MET A 57 -16.98 3.71 -3.67
N THR A 58 -15.93 4.44 -4.03
CA THR A 58 -14.56 4.21 -3.52
C THR A 58 -14.50 4.33 -1.99
N LEU A 59 -15.11 5.37 -1.41
CA LEU A 59 -15.18 5.55 0.04
C LEU A 59 -15.97 4.43 0.72
N ASN A 60 -17.05 3.94 0.10
CA ASN A 60 -17.81 2.80 0.60
C ASN A 60 -16.96 1.52 0.63
N TYR A 61 -16.12 1.28 -0.39
CA TYR A 61 -15.19 0.16 -0.38
C TYR A 61 -14.14 0.27 0.74
N LEU A 62 -13.61 1.48 0.98
CA LEU A 62 -12.68 1.71 2.08
C LEU A 62 -13.34 1.48 3.44
N GLN A 63 -14.60 1.90 3.61
CA GLN A 63 -15.37 1.71 4.84
C GLN A 63 -15.75 0.24 5.08
N ALA A 64 -15.97 -0.54 4.02
CA ALA A 64 -16.32 -1.95 4.12
C ALA A 64 -15.15 -2.83 4.64
N ALA A 65 -13.94 -2.27 4.72
CA ALA A 65 -12.80 -2.99 5.28
C ALA A 65 -13.00 -3.28 6.79
N HIS A 66 -12.78 -4.54 7.17
CA HIS A 66 -13.08 -5.02 8.52
C HIS A 66 -12.20 -4.35 9.60
N GLY A 67 -12.79 -4.09 10.78
CA GLY A 67 -12.04 -3.70 11.98
C GLY A 67 -11.30 -2.35 11.89
N GLU A 68 -11.92 -1.35 11.26
CA GLU A 68 -11.32 -0.02 11.03
C GLU A 68 -9.98 -0.08 10.28
N ALA A 69 -9.80 -1.04 9.37
CA ALA A 69 -8.56 -1.22 8.62
C ALA A 69 -8.09 0.07 7.92
N ILE A 70 -9.05 0.90 7.46
CA ILE A 70 -8.81 2.28 7.04
C ILE A 70 -9.74 3.18 7.86
N ARG A 71 -9.15 4.02 8.71
CA ARG A 71 -9.86 4.96 9.58
C ARG A 71 -9.72 6.41 9.14
N TYR A 72 -8.58 6.77 8.57
CA TYR A 72 -8.25 8.16 8.22
C TYR A 72 -8.07 8.34 6.70
N ASN A 73 -8.68 9.38 6.15
CA ASN A 73 -8.43 9.85 4.78
C ASN A 73 -7.74 11.22 4.81
N ARG A 74 -6.70 11.39 4.00
CA ARG A 74 -5.94 12.64 3.85
C ARG A 74 -6.15 13.24 2.45
N PRO A 75 -7.30 13.88 2.16
CA PRO A 75 -7.50 14.62 0.92
C PRO A 75 -6.63 15.87 0.87
N HIS A 76 -5.99 16.13 -0.26
CA HIS A 76 -5.24 17.38 -0.48
C HIS A 76 -6.16 18.47 -1.04
N TYR A 77 -5.88 19.73 -0.71
CA TYR A 77 -6.61 20.91 -1.25
C TYR A 77 -8.09 21.00 -0.83
N LEU A 78 -8.46 20.46 0.33
CA LEU A 78 -9.85 20.51 0.81
C LEU A 78 -10.38 21.94 0.97
N LEU A 79 -9.52 22.94 1.23
CA LEU A 79 -9.92 24.34 1.33
C LEU A 79 -10.24 24.99 -0.02
N ASP A 80 -9.86 24.37 -1.15
CA ASP A 80 -10.23 24.86 -2.49
C ASP A 80 -11.76 24.74 -2.71
N HIS A 81 -12.44 23.89 -1.94
CA HIS A 81 -13.91 23.74 -1.91
C HIS A 81 -14.62 24.88 -1.16
N VAL A 82 -13.86 25.70 -0.42
CA VAL A 82 -14.41 26.81 0.37
C VAL A 82 -14.37 28.08 -0.48
N GLY A 83 -15.55 28.51 -0.97
CA GLY A 83 -15.73 29.81 -1.60
C GLY A 83 -16.13 30.89 -0.60
N VAL A 84 -15.62 32.12 -0.78
CA VAL A 84 -16.08 33.30 -0.05
C VAL A 84 -16.86 34.20 -1.00
N SER A 85 -18.10 34.57 -0.62
CA SER A 85 -18.88 35.54 -1.40
C SER A 85 -18.30 36.96 -1.26
N GLY A 86 -18.23 37.71 -2.36
CA GLY A 86 -17.70 39.08 -2.37
C GLY A 86 -16.18 39.19 -2.52
N PHE A 87 -15.45 38.07 -2.57
CA PHE A 87 -14.03 38.01 -2.93
C PHE A 87 -13.83 37.02 -4.08
N ALA A 88 -12.91 37.31 -5.00
CA ALA A 88 -12.56 36.39 -6.09
C ALA A 88 -11.71 35.22 -5.55
N THR A 89 -12.38 34.21 -5.00
CA THR A 89 -11.83 32.92 -4.57
C THR A 89 -12.89 31.84 -4.82
N PRO A 90 -12.60 30.61 -5.31
CA PRO A 90 -11.33 29.94 -5.62
C PRO A 90 -11.19 29.52 -7.11
N ARG A 91 -10.19 28.66 -7.41
CA ARG A 91 -9.86 28.09 -8.74
C ARG A 91 -11.13 27.61 -9.46
N GLN A 92 -11.39 28.12 -10.67
CA GLN A 92 -12.44 27.57 -11.53
C GLN A 92 -12.10 26.10 -11.82
N ALA A 93 -13.05 25.20 -11.55
CA ALA A 93 -12.99 23.82 -12.00
C ALA A 93 -12.93 23.74 -13.53
#